data_AF-A0A3D2C6X9-F1
#
_entry.id   AF-A0A3D2C6X9-F1
#
_cell.length_a   1.000
_cell.length_b   1.000
_cell.length_c   1.000
_cell.angle_alpha   90.00
_cell.angle_beta   90.00
_cell.angle_gamma   90.00
#
_symmetry.space_group_name_H-M   'P 1'
#
loop_
_entity.id
_entity.type
_entity.pdbx_description
1 polymer ?
#
loop_
_entity_poly.entity_id
_entity_poly.type
_entity_poly.pdbx_seq_one_letter_code
_entity_poly.pdbx_strand_id
1 'polypeptide(L)'
;MLVAEQGWCMPMTRDTAAGMVHALGFSFSEFDPNDPGRLCRGRERWIDAFNRPDIEPLFRVSVSGAAFSDDSARDAHRGLQYSGLTCGRVIHALFPDAELIAWAEGAHPRTIPDEAEGVEMVERMLPRGPLRRWESRWTLFCASEEEVDEAIDAGASVILVMANPPPEEAAQVASTLPPLADAHLDPTSEGGLPEDMRKALHYLTGHRVEGIPARLFQAVALPDVLEFCEAVILIHRDKHGPCLGIYASDEIDAFEVLGSLASDVAALSVPFAIPPMLARWDRALWELRQDWDEVRDGEYPVPPAEDGVGGWGRRGPRRRRRGYDDG
;
A
#
# COMPACT_ATOMS: atom_id res chain seq x y z
N MET A 1 2.09 13.69 22.64
CA MET A 1 3.53 13.40 22.69
C MET A 1 3.79 12.50 23.89
N LEU A 2 3.42 11.23 23.77
CA LEU A 2 3.63 10.19 24.77
C LEU A 2 4.70 9.26 24.20
N VAL A 3 5.83 9.16 24.89
CA VAL A 3 6.91 8.23 24.57
C VAL A 3 6.51 6.90 25.18
N ALA A 4 6.08 5.94 24.35
CA ALA A 4 5.85 4.57 24.79
C ALA A 4 7.22 3.89 24.99
N GLU A 5 7.50 3.54 26.24
CA GLU A 5 8.62 2.68 26.63
C GLU A 5 8.20 1.22 26.44
N GLN A 6 8.89 0.48 25.57
CA GLN A 6 9.00 -0.99 25.66
C GLN A 6 10.15 -1.49 24.79
N GLY A 7 10.83 -2.54 25.25
CA GLY A 7 12.12 -3.02 24.77
C GLY A 7 12.03 -4.03 23.63
N TRP A 8 12.93 -3.88 22.66
CA TRP A 8 13.00 -4.64 21.41
C TRP A 8 14.36 -5.32 21.36
N CYS A 9 14.42 -6.63 21.59
CA CYS A 9 15.66 -7.37 21.37
C CYS A 9 15.37 -8.81 20.95
N MET A 10 15.28 -9.01 19.63
CA MET A 10 15.51 -10.30 18.99
C MET A 10 16.66 -10.14 17.99
N PRO A 11 17.60 -11.10 17.90
CA PRO A 11 18.72 -11.01 16.97
C PRO A 11 18.23 -11.07 15.53
N MET A 12 18.39 -9.98 14.78
CA MET A 12 18.11 -9.96 13.34
C MET A 12 19.06 -10.91 12.62
N THR A 13 18.53 -12.01 12.10
CA THR A 13 19.28 -12.96 11.27
C THR A 13 19.53 -12.31 9.91
N ARG A 14 20.75 -11.83 9.68
CA ARG A 14 21.24 -11.53 8.33
C ARG A 14 20.96 -12.74 7.44
N ASP A 15 20.36 -12.54 6.27
CA ASP A 15 20.34 -13.59 5.27
C ASP A 15 21.80 -13.81 4.80
N THR A 16 22.42 -14.82 5.42
CA THR A 16 23.87 -15.05 5.41
C THR A 16 24.47 -15.29 4.02
N ALA A 17 23.65 -15.49 2.99
CA ALA A 17 24.11 -15.67 1.62
C ALA A 17 24.41 -14.34 0.89
N ALA A 18 23.75 -13.23 1.24
CA ALA A 18 23.86 -11.96 0.50
C ALA A 18 24.22 -10.73 1.34
N GLY A 19 24.12 -10.79 2.68
CA GLY A 19 24.49 -9.67 3.56
C GLY A 19 23.59 -8.43 3.41
N MET A 20 22.40 -8.57 2.82
CA MET A 20 21.43 -7.47 2.71
C MET A 20 20.69 -7.26 4.02
N VAL A 21 20.33 -6.01 4.29
CA VAL A 21 19.40 -5.61 5.35
C VAL A 21 18.03 -5.41 4.74
N HIS A 22 17.01 -6.04 5.34
CA HIS A 22 15.61 -5.83 5.01
C HIS A 22 15.02 -4.77 5.93
N ALA A 23 14.13 -3.94 5.42
CA ALA A 23 13.47 -2.89 6.18
C ALA A 23 12.01 -2.73 5.77
N LEU A 24 11.14 -2.53 6.76
CA LEU A 24 9.76 -2.11 6.60
C LEU A 24 9.67 -0.61 6.86
N GLY A 25 9.31 0.15 5.83
CA GLY A 25 9.15 1.59 5.90
C GLY A 25 7.69 1.97 6.01
N PHE A 26 7.35 2.84 6.96
CA PHE A 26 5.98 3.36 7.07
C PHE A 26 5.90 4.82 7.48
N SER A 27 4.79 5.46 7.16
CA SER A 27 4.48 6.84 7.58
C SER A 27 3.01 7.02 7.89
N PHE A 28 2.72 7.94 8.80
CA PHE A 28 1.38 8.38 9.17
C PHE A 28 1.22 9.84 8.81
N SER A 29 0.11 10.21 8.17
CA SER A 29 -0.12 11.59 7.76
C SER A 29 -1.61 11.88 7.59
N GLU A 30 -2.02 13.11 7.88
CA GLU A 30 -3.24 13.67 7.34
C GLU A 30 -3.14 13.74 5.81
N PHE A 31 -4.27 13.50 5.13
CA PHE A 31 -4.37 13.42 3.68
C PHE A 31 -5.56 14.25 3.21
N ASP A 32 -5.29 15.28 2.41
CA ASP A 32 -6.32 16.06 1.74
C ASP A 32 -6.59 15.46 0.35
N PRO A 33 -7.79 14.90 0.06
CA PRO A 33 -8.11 14.40 -1.26
C PRO A 33 -8.09 15.44 -2.38
N ASN A 34 -8.26 16.73 -2.06
CA ASN A 34 -8.14 17.85 -3.02
C ASN A 34 -6.67 18.24 -3.28
N ASP A 35 -5.75 17.98 -2.36
CA ASP A 35 -4.30 18.12 -2.55
C ASP A 35 -3.54 16.84 -2.13
N PRO A 36 -3.73 15.74 -2.88
CA PRO A 36 -3.26 14.42 -2.44
C PRO A 36 -1.74 14.23 -2.61
N GLY A 37 -1.03 15.29 -3.04
CA GLY A 37 0.41 15.32 -3.23
C GLY A 37 0.90 14.35 -4.31
N ARG A 38 2.10 13.80 -4.12
CA ARG A 38 2.69 12.80 -5.00
C ARG A 38 2.61 11.41 -4.37
N LEU A 39 2.50 10.37 -5.20
CA LEU A 39 2.56 8.97 -4.76
C LEU A 39 3.99 8.45 -4.86
N CYS A 40 4.54 8.39 -6.08
CA CYS A 40 5.91 7.93 -6.29
C CYS A 40 6.71 8.93 -7.15
N ARG A 41 8.04 8.82 -7.13
CA ARG A 41 8.93 9.60 -8.00
C ARG A 41 8.85 9.10 -9.45
N GLY A 42 7.87 9.63 -10.19
CA GLY A 42 7.77 9.47 -11.64
C GLY A 42 7.16 8.15 -12.12
N ARG A 43 6.74 7.25 -11.21
CA ARG A 43 6.07 5.98 -11.57
C ARG A 43 4.56 6.07 -11.50
N GLU A 44 4.04 6.77 -10.52
CA GLU A 44 2.60 6.86 -10.27
C GLU A 44 2.23 8.28 -9.85
N ARG A 45 1.07 8.73 -10.32
CA ARG A 45 0.42 9.97 -9.92
C ARG A 45 -1.07 9.72 -9.73
N TRP A 46 -1.70 10.58 -8.94
CA TRP A 46 -3.15 10.68 -8.91
C TRP A 46 -3.69 11.09 -10.29
N ILE A 47 -4.92 10.67 -10.57
CA ILE A 47 -5.73 11.19 -11.69
C ILE A 47 -6.13 12.62 -11.31
N ASP A 48 -5.86 13.56 -12.22
CA ASP A 48 -6.22 14.97 -12.02
C ASP A 48 -7.75 15.09 -12.01
N ALA A 49 -8.29 15.69 -10.95
CA ALA A 49 -9.73 15.87 -10.77
C ALA A 49 -10.06 17.30 -10.35
N PHE A 50 -11.31 17.70 -10.51
CA PHE A 50 -11.79 18.97 -9.98
C PHE A 50 -11.92 18.89 -8.47
N ASN A 51 -11.52 19.97 -7.79
CA ASN A 51 -11.71 20.08 -6.35
C ASN A 51 -13.20 19.98 -6.02
N ARG A 52 -13.53 19.21 -4.98
CA ARG A 52 -14.88 19.14 -4.45
C ARG A 52 -14.98 20.00 -3.19
N PRO A 53 -16.00 20.86 -3.09
CA PRO A 53 -16.33 21.48 -1.81
C PRO A 53 -16.69 20.37 -0.80
N ASP A 54 -16.47 20.64 0.48
CA ASP A 54 -16.95 19.80 1.59
C ASP A 54 -16.31 18.40 1.70
N ILE A 55 -15.06 18.23 1.23
CA ILE A 55 -14.26 17.05 1.56
C ILE A 55 -13.47 17.33 2.85
N GLU A 56 -13.67 16.48 3.85
CA GLU A 56 -12.85 16.47 5.05
C GLU A 56 -11.50 15.77 4.81
N PRO A 57 -10.41 16.21 5.47
CA PRO A 57 -9.16 15.49 5.46
C PRO A 57 -9.31 14.07 6.00
N LEU A 58 -8.61 13.13 5.39
CA LEU A 58 -8.57 11.72 5.79
C LEU A 58 -7.27 11.43 6.55
N PHE A 59 -7.24 10.29 7.23
CA PHE A 59 -5.99 9.72 7.70
C PHE A 59 -5.38 8.81 6.64
N ARG A 60 -4.05 8.83 6.53
CA ARG A 60 -3.31 7.93 5.62
C ARG A 60 -2.14 7.25 6.34
N VAL A 61 -2.09 5.93 6.23
CA VAL A 61 -0.90 5.12 6.47
C VAL A 61 -0.28 4.75 5.13
N SER A 62 1.03 4.88 4.98
CA SER A 62 1.75 4.40 3.79
C SER A 62 2.78 3.37 4.22
N VAL A 63 2.79 2.19 3.58
CA VAL A 63 3.67 1.07 3.94
C VAL A 63 4.41 0.58 2.70
N SER A 64 5.72 0.46 2.77
CA SER A 64 6.58 -0.12 1.73
C SER A 64 7.77 -0.85 2.36
N GLY A 65 8.52 -1.59 1.55
CA GLY A 65 9.70 -2.32 1.99
C GLY A 65 10.95 -1.88 1.24
N ALA A 66 12.11 -2.21 1.79
CA ALA A 66 13.37 -2.13 1.07
C ALA A 66 14.38 -3.19 1.51
N ALA A 67 15.22 -3.62 0.56
CA ALA A 67 16.44 -4.41 0.82
C ALA A 67 17.66 -3.65 0.28
N PHE A 68 18.72 -3.54 1.08
CA PHE A 68 19.95 -2.80 0.73
C PHE A 68 21.18 -3.35 1.47
N SER A 69 22.38 -3.11 0.93
CA SER A 69 23.62 -3.59 1.54
C SER A 69 24.12 -2.74 2.72
N ASP A 70 23.87 -1.42 2.70
CA ASP A 70 24.44 -0.46 3.66
C ASP A 70 23.60 0.82 3.86
N ASP A 71 24.07 1.71 4.74
CA ASP A 71 23.42 2.97 5.10
C ASP A 71 23.36 4.03 3.97
N SER A 72 24.01 3.79 2.83
CA SER A 72 23.86 4.63 1.64
C SER A 72 22.61 4.30 0.83
N ALA A 73 22.05 3.09 0.99
CA ALA A 73 20.86 2.61 0.28
C ALA A 73 20.88 2.86 -1.24
N ARG A 74 22.08 2.88 -1.86
CA ARG A 74 22.27 3.17 -3.29
C ARG A 74 21.76 2.03 -4.16
N ASP A 75 21.94 0.80 -3.71
CA ASP A 75 21.51 -0.46 -4.30
C ASP A 75 20.07 -0.84 -3.90
N ALA A 76 19.38 0.01 -3.12
CA ALA A 76 18.13 -0.36 -2.50
C ALA A 76 17.05 -0.82 -3.49
N HIS A 77 16.60 -2.05 -3.29
CA HIS A 77 15.42 -2.62 -3.92
C HIS A 77 14.18 -2.27 -3.10
N ARG A 78 13.29 -1.43 -3.65
CA ARG A 78 12.08 -0.93 -2.97
C ARG A 78 10.78 -1.57 -3.45
N GLY A 79 9.87 -1.80 -2.51
CA GLY A 79 8.61 -2.53 -2.64
C GLY A 79 8.39 -3.39 -1.40
N LEU A 80 7.14 -3.62 -1.02
CA LEU A 80 6.79 -4.30 0.24
C LEU A 80 7.47 -5.67 0.36
N GLN A 81 7.54 -6.43 -0.73
CA GLN A 81 8.16 -7.75 -0.76
C GLN A 81 9.65 -7.74 -0.35
N TYR A 82 10.35 -6.61 -0.52
CA TYR A 82 11.75 -6.51 -0.11
C TYR A 82 11.93 -6.32 1.40
N SER A 83 10.85 -6.14 2.16
CA SER A 83 10.87 -6.23 3.62
C SER A 83 10.78 -7.68 4.13
N GLY A 84 10.46 -8.64 3.27
CA GLY A 84 10.14 -10.02 3.68
C GLY A 84 8.66 -10.25 4.01
N LEU A 85 7.81 -9.22 3.90
CA LEU A 85 6.36 -9.30 4.10
C LEU A 85 5.61 -9.25 2.75
N THR A 86 4.44 -9.88 2.70
CA THR A 86 3.49 -9.76 1.60
C THR A 86 2.45 -8.67 1.89
N CYS A 87 1.63 -8.32 0.90
CA CYS A 87 0.56 -7.33 1.08
C CYS A 87 -0.53 -7.91 1.99
N GLY A 88 -0.95 -9.15 1.74
CA GLY A 88 -1.94 -9.87 2.53
C GLY A 88 -1.57 -9.90 4.00
N ARG A 89 -0.33 -10.26 4.34
CA ARG A 89 0.14 -10.30 5.74
C ARG A 89 0.06 -8.96 6.46
N VAL A 90 0.43 -7.86 5.78
CA VAL A 90 0.33 -6.52 6.39
C VAL A 90 -1.14 -6.14 6.59
N ILE A 91 -2.00 -6.40 5.61
CA ILE A 91 -3.42 -6.04 5.67
C ILE A 91 -4.11 -6.83 6.78
N HIS A 92 -3.93 -8.14 6.83
CA HIS A 92 -4.57 -9.01 7.82
C HIS A 92 -4.07 -8.73 9.24
N ALA A 93 -2.81 -8.37 9.43
CA ALA A 93 -2.31 -7.99 10.76
C ALA A 93 -2.91 -6.67 11.26
N LEU A 94 -3.18 -5.71 10.36
CA LEU A 94 -3.80 -4.43 10.70
C LEU A 94 -5.30 -4.55 10.94
N PHE A 95 -5.95 -5.50 10.26
CA PHE A 95 -7.40 -5.69 10.30
C PHE A 95 -7.75 -7.18 10.50
N PRO A 96 -7.39 -7.78 11.65
CA PRO A 96 -7.45 -9.24 11.84
C PRO A 96 -8.87 -9.82 11.89
N ASP A 97 -9.84 -9.01 12.28
CA ASP A 97 -11.25 -9.43 12.42
C ASP A 97 -12.16 -8.80 11.34
N ALA A 98 -11.58 -8.05 10.40
CA ALA A 98 -12.34 -7.38 9.36
C ALA A 98 -12.61 -8.32 8.19
N GLU A 99 -13.75 -8.10 7.52
CA GLU A 99 -13.99 -8.71 6.24
C GLU A 99 -13.32 -7.88 5.13
N LEU A 100 -12.54 -8.55 4.30
CA LEU A 100 -11.77 -7.92 3.24
C LEU A 100 -12.40 -8.21 1.89
N ILE A 101 -12.63 -7.16 1.10
CA ILE A 101 -13.16 -7.29 -0.25
C ILE A 101 -12.19 -6.68 -1.25
N ALA A 102 -11.62 -7.51 -2.11
CA ALA A 102 -10.77 -7.08 -3.20
C ALA A 102 -11.61 -6.59 -4.39
N TRP A 103 -11.18 -5.47 -4.98
CA TRP A 103 -11.76 -4.89 -6.18
C TRP A 103 -10.70 -4.74 -7.28
N ALA A 104 -11.07 -5.24 -8.46
CA ALA A 104 -10.31 -5.06 -9.67
C ALA A 104 -11.11 -4.26 -10.70
N GLU A 105 -10.48 -3.22 -11.24
CA GLU A 105 -10.94 -2.46 -12.40
C GLU A 105 -9.82 -2.47 -13.45
N GLY A 106 -10.10 -2.94 -14.66
CA GLY A 106 -9.09 -2.97 -15.71
C GLY A 106 -8.16 -4.19 -15.66
N ALA A 107 -8.53 -5.25 -14.93
CA ALA A 107 -7.74 -6.48 -14.84
C ALA A 107 -7.74 -7.25 -16.17
N HIS A 108 -6.79 -8.16 -16.35
CA HIS A 108 -6.73 -8.97 -17.55
C HIS A 108 -7.77 -10.10 -17.48
N PRO A 109 -8.60 -10.35 -18.52
CA PRO A 109 -9.65 -11.39 -18.46
C PRO A 109 -9.18 -12.85 -18.22
N ARG A 110 -7.86 -13.09 -18.18
CA ARG A 110 -7.26 -14.41 -17.91
C ARG A 110 -6.78 -14.57 -16.49
N THR A 111 -6.81 -13.49 -15.71
CA THR A 111 -6.35 -13.46 -14.32
C THR A 111 -7.53 -13.33 -13.36
N ILE A 112 -8.77 -13.47 -13.85
CA ILE A 112 -9.96 -13.43 -13.00
C ILE A 112 -9.94 -14.67 -12.08
N PRO A 113 -10.00 -14.51 -10.75
CA PRO A 113 -10.12 -15.62 -9.83
C PRO A 113 -11.42 -16.42 -10.07
N ASP A 114 -11.39 -17.73 -9.83
CA ASP A 114 -12.55 -18.60 -10.05
C ASP A 114 -13.73 -18.25 -9.13
N GLU A 115 -13.45 -17.72 -7.93
CA GLU A 115 -14.43 -17.33 -6.91
C GLU A 115 -14.85 -15.86 -7.02
N ALA A 116 -14.42 -15.15 -8.07
CA ALA A 116 -14.76 -13.75 -8.24
C ALA A 116 -16.25 -13.56 -8.57
N GLU A 117 -16.86 -12.57 -7.91
CA GLU A 117 -18.23 -12.15 -8.12
C GLU A 117 -18.32 -10.85 -8.94
N GLY A 118 -19.53 -10.52 -9.41
CA GLY A 118 -19.80 -9.25 -10.09
C GLY A 118 -18.95 -9.06 -11.35
N VAL A 119 -18.58 -10.15 -12.03
CA VAL A 119 -17.64 -10.14 -13.15
C VAL A 119 -18.24 -9.45 -14.37
N GLU A 120 -17.62 -8.35 -14.80
CA GLU A 120 -17.98 -7.60 -16.00
C GLU A 120 -16.81 -7.55 -16.97
N MET A 121 -17.05 -7.84 -18.25
CA MET A 121 -16.06 -7.69 -19.32
C MET A 121 -16.29 -6.36 -20.03
N VAL A 122 -15.29 -5.50 -20.02
CA VAL A 122 -15.35 -4.17 -20.60
C VAL A 122 -14.37 -4.05 -21.75
N GLU A 123 -14.87 -3.62 -22.90
CA GLU A 123 -14.03 -3.33 -24.05
C GLU A 123 -13.50 -1.89 -23.94
N ARG A 124 -12.18 -1.75 -23.86
CA ARG A 124 -11.52 -0.46 -23.75
C ARG A 124 -10.82 -0.06 -25.03
N MET A 125 -11.15 1.14 -25.52
CA MET A 125 -10.42 1.77 -26.62
C MET A 125 -9.15 2.45 -26.10
N LEU A 126 -8.01 2.11 -26.70
CA LEU A 126 -6.74 2.73 -26.34
C LEU A 126 -6.60 4.13 -26.96
N PRO A 127 -5.99 5.12 -26.28
CA PRO A 127 -5.93 6.51 -26.73
C PRO A 127 -5.21 6.79 -28.07
N ARG A 128 -4.66 5.77 -28.77
CA ARG A 128 -3.79 5.94 -29.95
C ARG A 128 -3.94 4.89 -31.05
N GLY A 129 -5.06 4.18 -31.16
CA GLY A 129 -5.26 3.28 -32.30
C GLY A 129 -6.60 2.53 -32.31
N PRO A 130 -6.87 1.74 -33.37
CA PRO A 130 -8.06 0.88 -33.45
C PRO A 130 -7.96 -0.36 -32.54
N LEU A 131 -6.87 -0.48 -31.78
CA LEU A 131 -6.64 -1.59 -30.86
C LEU A 131 -7.59 -1.46 -29.68
N ARG A 132 -8.43 -2.47 -29.56
CA ARG A 132 -9.33 -2.67 -28.44
C ARG A 132 -8.68 -3.67 -27.50
N ARG A 133 -8.78 -3.40 -26.21
CA ARG A 133 -8.34 -4.33 -25.17
C ARG A 133 -9.55 -4.73 -24.36
N TRP A 134 -9.71 -6.03 -24.16
CA TRP A 134 -10.66 -6.54 -23.18
C TRP A 134 -10.04 -6.42 -21.80
N GLU A 135 -10.80 -5.82 -20.90
CA GLU A 135 -10.48 -5.68 -19.50
C GLU A 135 -11.64 -6.29 -18.69
N SER A 136 -11.35 -6.70 -17.46
CA SER A 136 -12.35 -7.22 -16.55
C SER A 136 -12.47 -6.34 -15.32
N ARG A 137 -13.69 -6.27 -14.80
CA ARG A 137 -14.04 -5.79 -13.48
C ARG A 137 -14.58 -6.96 -12.67
N TRP A 138 -14.20 -7.05 -11.41
CA TRP A 138 -14.69 -8.11 -10.51
C TRP A 138 -14.44 -7.75 -9.05
N THR A 139 -15.14 -8.46 -8.17
CA THR A 139 -15.00 -8.42 -6.70
C THR A 139 -14.62 -9.79 -6.18
N LEU A 140 -13.80 -9.87 -5.14
CA LEU A 140 -13.48 -11.13 -4.46
C LEU A 140 -13.48 -10.90 -2.95
N PHE A 141 -14.17 -11.76 -2.20
CA PHE A 141 -14.08 -11.78 -0.74
C PHE A 141 -12.81 -12.53 -0.35
N CYS A 142 -12.01 -11.96 0.54
CA CYS A 142 -10.74 -12.53 0.97
C CYS A 142 -10.81 -12.86 2.47
N ALA A 143 -10.76 -14.14 2.80
CA ALA A 143 -10.77 -14.68 4.15
C ALA A 143 -9.37 -14.93 4.73
N SER A 144 -8.31 -14.85 3.92
CA SER A 144 -6.93 -15.08 4.36
C SER A 144 -5.91 -14.13 3.73
N GLU A 145 -4.70 -14.13 4.29
CA GLU A 145 -3.54 -13.39 3.73
C GLU A 145 -3.24 -13.82 2.30
N GLU A 146 -3.29 -15.13 2.03
CA GLU A 146 -3.01 -15.72 0.72
C GLU A 146 -4.05 -15.27 -0.33
N GLU A 147 -5.34 -15.28 0.02
CA GLU A 147 -6.39 -14.84 -0.89
C GLU A 147 -6.27 -13.36 -1.25
N VAL A 148 -5.83 -12.51 -0.31
CA VAL A 148 -5.54 -11.11 -0.60
C VAL A 148 -4.37 -10.98 -1.58
N ASP A 149 -3.29 -11.73 -1.37
CA ASP A 149 -2.13 -11.72 -2.28
C ASP A 149 -2.49 -12.26 -3.67
N GLU A 150 -3.27 -13.34 -3.74
CA GLU A 150 -3.80 -13.90 -5.00
C GLU A 150 -4.70 -12.89 -5.73
N ALA A 151 -5.56 -12.17 -5.01
CA ALA A 151 -6.38 -11.11 -5.59
C ALA A 151 -5.51 -9.99 -6.20
N ILE A 152 -4.45 -9.57 -5.50
CA ILE A 152 -3.53 -8.54 -5.98
C ILE A 152 -2.79 -9.01 -7.23
N ASP A 153 -2.30 -10.25 -7.24
CA ASP A 153 -1.65 -10.86 -8.41
C ASP A 153 -2.63 -11.02 -9.59
N ALA A 154 -3.91 -11.25 -9.30
CA ALA A 154 -5.00 -11.29 -10.26
C ALA A 154 -5.37 -9.90 -10.83
N GLY A 155 -4.86 -8.82 -10.26
CA GLY A 155 -5.05 -7.44 -10.72
C GLY A 155 -5.95 -6.58 -9.83
N ALA A 156 -6.30 -7.06 -8.64
CA ALA A 156 -6.91 -6.21 -7.62
C ALA A 156 -5.99 -5.04 -7.28
N SER A 157 -6.62 -3.91 -6.99
CA SER A 157 -5.90 -2.64 -6.80
C SER A 157 -6.50 -1.79 -5.70
N VAL A 158 -7.66 -2.21 -5.19
CA VAL A 158 -8.32 -1.67 -4.02
C VAL A 158 -8.72 -2.87 -3.16
N ILE A 159 -8.45 -2.81 -1.86
CA ILE A 159 -9.02 -3.70 -0.86
C ILE A 159 -9.88 -2.85 0.07
N LEU A 160 -11.09 -3.30 0.34
CA LEU A 160 -12.04 -2.67 1.25
C LEU A 160 -11.99 -3.39 2.59
N VAL A 161 -11.97 -2.62 3.68
CA VAL A 161 -12.00 -3.15 5.04
C VAL A 161 -13.38 -2.88 5.62
N MET A 162 -14.18 -3.93 5.81
CA MET A 162 -15.57 -3.81 6.25
C MET A 162 -15.68 -4.03 7.76
N ALA A 163 -16.35 -3.10 8.46
CA ALA A 163 -16.73 -3.21 9.88
C ALA A 163 -17.70 -4.37 10.13
N ASN A 164 -18.62 -4.54 9.18
CA ASN A 164 -19.72 -5.48 9.21
C ASN A 164 -19.94 -5.99 7.78
N PRO A 165 -20.24 -7.29 7.60
CA PRO A 165 -20.56 -7.84 6.29
C PRO A 165 -21.68 -7.05 5.62
N PRO A 166 -21.59 -6.79 4.30
CA PRO A 166 -22.76 -6.36 3.54
C PRO A 166 -23.86 -7.43 3.70
N PRO A 167 -25.15 -7.04 3.80
CA PRO A 167 -26.23 -8.00 3.98
C PRO A 167 -26.24 -9.04 2.84
N GLU A 168 -26.25 -10.32 3.20
CA GLU A 168 -26.31 -11.49 2.30
C GLU A 168 -27.65 -11.55 1.53
N GLU A 169 -27.94 -10.63 0.62
CA GLU A 169 -29.00 -10.83 -0.36
C GLU A 169 -28.44 -11.57 -1.58
N ALA A 170 -28.40 -12.90 -1.47
CA ALA A 170 -28.37 -13.93 -2.52
C ALA A 170 -27.56 -13.62 -3.80
N ALA A 171 -26.23 -13.77 -3.73
CA ALA A 171 -25.40 -13.90 -4.92
C ALA A 171 -25.62 -15.27 -5.59
N GLN A 172 -26.03 -15.29 -6.86
CA GLN A 172 -26.01 -16.48 -7.71
C GLN A 172 -24.76 -16.45 -8.60
N VAL A 173 -24.06 -17.58 -8.66
CA VAL A 173 -22.75 -17.72 -9.34
C VAL A 173 -22.85 -17.44 -10.84
N ALA A 174 -22.09 -16.45 -11.32
CA ALA A 174 -21.94 -16.12 -12.72
C ALA A 174 -21.00 -17.09 -13.47
N SER A 175 -21.30 -17.38 -14.74
CA SER A 175 -20.55 -18.31 -15.58
C SER A 175 -19.15 -17.78 -15.96
N THR A 176 -18.10 -18.56 -15.70
CA THR A 176 -16.66 -18.21 -15.85
C THR A 176 -16.06 -18.43 -17.26
N LEU A 177 -16.86 -18.72 -18.29
CA LEU A 177 -16.32 -18.98 -19.64
C LEU A 177 -15.98 -17.68 -20.40
N PRO A 178 -14.79 -17.60 -21.06
CA PRO A 178 -14.45 -16.46 -21.91
C PRO A 178 -15.42 -16.38 -23.11
N PRO A 179 -15.89 -15.18 -23.48
CA PRO A 179 -16.90 -15.03 -24.54
C PRO A 179 -16.33 -15.45 -25.91
N LEU A 180 -17.14 -16.20 -26.67
CA LEU A 180 -16.97 -16.34 -28.12
C LEU A 180 -17.19 -14.98 -28.77
N ALA A 181 -16.46 -14.70 -29.87
CA ALA A 181 -16.34 -13.38 -30.49
C ALA A 181 -17.65 -12.66 -30.89
N ASP A 182 -18.79 -13.37 -30.87
CA ASP A 182 -20.12 -12.85 -31.25
C ASP A 182 -21.17 -12.99 -30.14
N ALA A 183 -20.78 -13.34 -28.91
CA ALA A 183 -21.71 -13.44 -27.78
C ALA A 183 -21.98 -12.05 -27.18
N HIS A 184 -23.22 -11.56 -27.32
CA HIS A 184 -23.74 -10.53 -26.43
C HIS A 184 -23.77 -11.10 -25.01
N LEU A 185 -22.78 -10.73 -24.20
CA LEU A 185 -22.82 -10.94 -22.76
C LEU A 185 -23.98 -10.10 -22.21
N ASP A 186 -24.97 -10.77 -21.63
CA ASP A 186 -25.72 -10.18 -20.53
C ASP A 186 -24.80 -10.34 -19.31
N PRO A 187 -24.11 -9.29 -18.83
CA PRO A 187 -23.39 -9.38 -17.56
C PRO A 187 -24.45 -9.70 -16.51
N THR A 188 -24.34 -10.86 -15.88
CA THR A 188 -25.21 -11.20 -14.75
C THR A 188 -24.95 -10.18 -13.66
N SER A 189 -25.87 -9.21 -13.52
CA SER A 189 -25.90 -8.19 -12.47
C SER A 189 -26.30 -8.76 -11.10
N GLU A 190 -26.25 -10.08 -10.95
CA GLU A 190 -26.63 -10.80 -9.74
C GLU A 190 -25.33 -11.28 -9.05
N GLY A 191 -25.05 -10.73 -7.86
CA GLY A 191 -23.82 -10.97 -7.09
C GLY A 191 -22.86 -9.76 -7.05
N GLY A 192 -22.04 -9.67 -5.99
CA GLY A 192 -21.09 -8.58 -5.76
C GLY A 192 -21.60 -7.39 -4.95
N LEU A 193 -20.84 -6.28 -5.01
CA LEU A 193 -21.07 -5.09 -4.19
C LEU A 193 -22.34 -4.31 -4.57
N PRO A 194 -22.98 -3.58 -3.62
CA PRO A 194 -24.09 -2.68 -3.92
C PRO A 194 -23.75 -1.67 -5.02
N GLU A 195 -24.70 -1.37 -5.90
CA GLU A 195 -24.48 -0.55 -7.10
C GLU A 195 -23.88 0.84 -6.79
N ASP A 196 -24.28 1.48 -5.69
CA ASP A 196 -23.74 2.79 -5.32
C ASP A 196 -22.27 2.70 -4.86
N MET A 197 -21.90 1.61 -4.19
CA MET A 197 -20.50 1.31 -3.85
C MET A 197 -19.68 1.02 -5.12
N ARG A 198 -20.22 0.27 -6.08
CA ARG A 198 -19.56 0.03 -7.37
C ARG A 198 -19.33 1.32 -8.15
N LYS A 199 -20.30 2.23 -8.15
CA LYS A 199 -20.14 3.57 -8.77
C LYS A 199 -19.04 4.37 -8.09
N ALA A 200 -18.98 4.37 -6.76
CA ALA A 200 -17.92 5.05 -6.02
C ALA A 200 -16.53 4.47 -6.36
N LEU A 201 -16.40 3.14 -6.39
CA LEU A 201 -15.18 2.43 -6.80
C LEU A 201 -14.81 2.70 -8.27
N HIS A 202 -15.80 2.75 -9.17
CA HIS A 202 -15.56 3.11 -10.55
C HIS A 202 -15.09 4.58 -10.68
N TYR A 203 -15.61 5.51 -9.88
CA TYR A 203 -15.10 6.88 -9.87
C TYR A 203 -13.66 6.95 -9.34
N LEU A 204 -13.32 6.12 -8.35
CA LEU A 204 -11.96 5.99 -7.83
C LEU A 204 -10.99 5.39 -8.86
N THR A 205 -11.41 4.40 -9.66
CA THR A 205 -10.50 3.54 -10.46
C THR A 205 -10.73 3.52 -11.97
N GLY A 206 -11.91 3.85 -12.46
CA GLY A 206 -12.34 3.66 -13.86
C GLY A 206 -11.65 4.56 -14.87
N HIS A 207 -11.05 5.67 -14.42
CA HIS A 207 -10.34 6.64 -15.27
C HIS A 207 -8.83 6.39 -15.35
N ARG A 208 -8.39 5.16 -15.05
CA ARG A 208 -6.98 4.72 -15.13
C ARG A 208 -6.31 5.20 -16.40
N VAL A 209 -5.06 5.65 -16.35
CA VAL A 209 -4.25 5.93 -17.54
C VAL A 209 -2.95 5.17 -17.42
N GLU A 210 -2.77 4.16 -18.29
CA GLU A 210 -1.51 3.44 -18.41
C GLU A 210 -0.40 4.35 -18.97
N GLY A 211 0.83 4.17 -18.49
CA GLY A 211 1.98 4.94 -18.92
C GLY A 211 2.98 5.17 -17.79
N ILE A 212 3.94 6.07 -18.05
CA ILE A 212 4.91 6.51 -17.05
C ILE A 212 4.82 8.05 -16.97
N PRO A 213 4.27 8.61 -15.88
CA PRO A 213 3.70 7.91 -14.72
C PRO A 213 2.34 7.27 -15.04
N ALA A 214 2.04 6.15 -14.38
CA ALA A 214 0.70 5.58 -14.35
C ALA A 214 -0.21 6.49 -13.52
N ARG A 215 -1.50 6.57 -13.87
CA ARG A 215 -2.51 7.25 -13.07
C ARG A 215 -3.62 6.27 -12.77
N LEU A 216 -3.68 5.79 -11.53
CA LEU A 216 -4.51 4.63 -11.19
C LEU A 216 -5.75 5.00 -10.39
N PHE A 217 -5.67 6.08 -9.61
CA PHE A 217 -6.66 6.42 -8.61
C PHE A 217 -7.00 7.90 -8.67
N GLN A 218 -8.25 8.22 -8.38
CA GLN A 218 -8.75 9.58 -8.25
C GLN A 218 -9.03 9.88 -6.77
N ALA A 219 -8.15 10.65 -6.12
CA ALA A 219 -8.19 10.84 -4.66
C ALA A 219 -9.53 11.39 -4.15
N VAL A 220 -10.14 12.34 -4.86
CA VAL A 220 -11.43 12.97 -4.49
C VAL A 220 -12.63 12.01 -4.43
N ALA A 221 -12.45 10.76 -4.87
CA ALA A 221 -13.45 9.69 -4.77
C ALA A 221 -13.33 8.87 -3.47
N LEU A 222 -12.22 8.99 -2.73
CA LEU A 222 -11.99 8.22 -1.49
C LEU A 222 -13.09 8.44 -0.44
N PRO A 223 -13.55 9.67 -0.16
CA PRO A 223 -14.63 9.87 0.81
C PRO A 223 -15.92 9.12 0.45
N ASP A 224 -16.30 9.08 -0.83
CA ASP A 224 -17.52 8.38 -1.27
C ASP A 224 -17.41 6.86 -1.06
N VAL A 225 -16.20 6.29 -1.16
CA VAL A 225 -15.98 4.86 -0.89
C VAL A 225 -15.97 4.57 0.62
N LEU A 226 -15.42 5.50 1.42
CA LEU A 226 -15.40 5.40 2.88
C LEU A 226 -16.79 5.54 3.53
N GLU A 227 -17.83 5.97 2.79
CA GLU A 227 -19.22 5.86 3.26
C GLU A 227 -19.68 4.41 3.44
N PHE A 228 -18.99 3.45 2.80
CA PHE A 228 -19.37 2.03 2.80
C PHE A 228 -18.44 1.12 3.61
N CYS A 229 -17.26 1.61 4.02
CA CYS A 229 -16.21 0.78 4.65
C CYS A 229 -15.41 1.58 5.69
N GLU A 230 -14.71 0.90 6.60
CA GLU A 230 -13.89 1.58 7.62
C GLU A 230 -12.59 2.13 7.04
N ALA A 231 -11.99 1.38 6.13
CA ALA A 231 -10.77 1.76 5.46
C ALA A 231 -10.75 1.28 4.01
N VAL A 232 -10.06 2.06 3.17
CA VAL A 232 -9.76 1.74 1.77
C VAL A 232 -8.26 1.57 1.64
N ILE A 233 -7.82 0.43 1.12
CA ILE A 233 -6.41 0.14 0.88
C ILE A 233 -6.17 0.18 -0.62
N LEU A 234 -5.31 1.09 -1.06
CA LEU A 234 -4.88 1.22 -2.44
C LEU A 234 -3.53 0.52 -2.64
N ILE A 235 -3.46 -0.30 -3.70
CA ILE A 235 -2.21 -0.97 -4.10
C ILE A 235 -1.46 -0.05 -5.06
N HIS A 236 -0.50 0.68 -4.51
CA HIS A 236 0.37 1.60 -5.25
C HIS A 236 1.65 0.91 -5.75
N ARG A 237 2.37 1.57 -6.65
CA ARG A 237 3.67 1.11 -7.16
C ARG A 237 4.84 1.90 -6.58
N ASP A 238 5.72 1.20 -5.87
CA ASP A 238 7.07 1.69 -5.56
C ASP A 238 8.02 1.42 -6.75
N LYS A 239 9.33 1.61 -6.54
CA LYS A 239 10.34 1.51 -7.58
C LYS A 239 10.42 0.11 -8.22
N HIS A 240 10.27 -0.96 -7.44
CA HIS A 240 10.39 -2.33 -7.95
C HIS A 240 9.32 -3.29 -7.43
N GLY A 241 8.26 -2.80 -6.78
CA GLY A 241 7.22 -3.64 -6.20
C GLY A 241 5.99 -2.88 -5.73
N PRO A 242 4.96 -3.59 -5.28
CA PRO A 242 3.78 -2.99 -4.67
C PRO A 242 4.12 -2.31 -3.34
N CYS A 243 3.23 -1.42 -2.93
CA CYS A 243 3.22 -0.77 -1.63
C CYS A 243 1.78 -0.38 -1.30
N LEU A 244 1.50 -0.15 -0.03
CA LEU A 244 0.14 0.08 0.47
C LEU A 244 -0.06 1.55 0.81
N GLY A 245 -1.17 2.12 0.36
CA GLY A 245 -1.75 3.34 0.92
C GLY A 245 -3.07 2.97 1.58
N ILE A 246 -3.16 3.11 2.90
CA ILE A 246 -4.35 2.82 3.69
C ILE A 246 -4.98 4.15 4.06
N TYR A 247 -6.27 4.30 3.76
CA TYR A 247 -7.03 5.53 3.94
C TYR A 247 -8.24 5.25 4.82
N ALA A 248 -8.46 6.08 5.82
CA ALA A 248 -9.63 5.99 6.71
C ALA A 248 -10.06 7.40 7.14
N SER A 249 -11.31 7.51 7.59
CA SER A 249 -11.82 8.76 8.18
C SER A 249 -11.17 9.03 9.53
N ASP A 250 -10.90 7.99 10.31
CA ASP A 250 -10.29 8.05 11.64
C ASP A 250 -8.81 7.61 11.63
N GLU A 251 -8.09 7.98 12.69
CA GLU A 251 -6.69 7.57 12.88
C GLU A 251 -6.57 6.05 13.09
N ILE A 252 -5.64 5.42 12.36
CA ILE A 252 -5.33 3.99 12.47
C ILE A 252 -4.07 3.82 13.32
N ASP A 253 -4.20 3.16 14.46
CA ASP A 253 -3.06 2.79 15.31
C ASP A 253 -2.33 1.56 14.75
N ALA A 254 -1.44 1.80 13.79
CA ALA A 254 -0.66 0.74 13.13
C ALA A 254 0.78 0.62 13.65
N PHE A 255 1.22 1.50 14.57
CA PHE A 255 2.66 1.62 14.88
C PHE A 255 3.22 0.34 15.50
N GLU A 256 2.55 -0.17 16.53
CA GLU A 256 2.97 -1.38 17.23
C GLU A 256 2.84 -2.62 16.34
N VAL A 257 1.75 -2.71 15.56
CA VAL A 257 1.49 -3.83 14.64
C VAL A 257 2.58 -3.92 13.56
N LEU A 258 2.89 -2.82 12.88
CA LEU A 258 3.95 -2.78 11.86
C LEU A 258 5.33 -3.07 12.46
N GLY A 259 5.55 -2.62 13.69
CA GLY A 259 6.72 -2.95 14.49
C GLY A 259 6.91 -4.44 14.75
N SER A 260 5.83 -5.09 15.19
CA SER A 260 5.81 -6.54 15.43
C SER A 260 6.04 -7.31 14.14
N LEU A 261 5.35 -6.93 13.05
CA LEU A 261 5.51 -7.58 11.74
C LEU A 261 6.94 -7.49 11.22
N ALA A 262 7.58 -6.31 11.33
CA ALA A 262 8.97 -6.16 10.93
C ALA A 262 9.89 -7.09 11.74
N SER A 263 9.63 -7.22 13.05
CA SER A 263 10.39 -8.10 13.94
C SER A 263 10.24 -9.57 13.58
N ASP A 264 9.03 -10.02 13.22
CA ASP A 264 8.75 -11.41 12.85
C ASP A 264 9.55 -11.90 11.63
N VAL A 265 9.88 -10.97 10.72
CA VAL A 265 10.67 -11.27 9.51
C VAL A 265 12.11 -10.75 9.61
N ALA A 266 12.56 -10.37 10.81
CA ALA A 266 13.89 -9.80 11.05
C ALA A 266 14.23 -8.59 10.14
N ALA A 267 13.21 -7.78 9.82
CA ALA A 267 13.34 -6.53 9.10
C ALA A 267 13.45 -5.33 10.06
N LEU A 268 14.21 -4.33 9.65
CA LEU A 268 14.31 -3.05 10.35
C LEU A 268 13.03 -2.24 10.18
N SER A 269 12.36 -1.91 11.28
CA SER A 269 11.25 -0.95 11.30
C SER A 269 11.78 0.47 11.11
N VAL A 270 11.37 1.15 10.04
CA VAL A 270 11.84 2.50 9.68
C VAL A 270 10.64 3.46 9.57
N PRO A 271 10.41 4.31 10.56
CA PRO A 271 9.39 5.36 10.47
C PRO A 271 9.86 6.50 9.55
N PHE A 272 8.93 7.02 8.74
CA PHE A 272 9.16 8.16 7.85
C PHE A 272 8.17 9.29 8.16
N ALA A 273 8.64 10.54 8.00
CA ALA A 273 7.80 11.73 8.08
C ALA A 273 6.96 11.98 6.82
N ILE A 274 7.24 11.26 5.72
CA ILE A 274 6.52 11.35 4.43
C ILE A 274 6.38 9.92 3.87
N PRO A 275 5.50 9.66 2.90
CA PRO A 275 5.37 8.33 2.31
C PRO A 275 6.72 7.74 1.86
N PRO A 276 7.04 6.47 2.22
CA PRO A 276 8.36 5.86 1.98
C PRO A 276 8.76 5.81 0.49
N MET A 277 7.76 5.66 -0.37
CA MET A 277 7.79 5.79 -1.84
C MET A 277 8.35 7.14 -2.36
N LEU A 278 8.22 8.24 -1.60
CA LEU A 278 8.79 9.55 -1.92
C LEU A 278 10.14 9.80 -1.25
N ALA A 279 10.38 9.10 -0.15
CA ALA A 279 11.50 9.33 0.73
C ALA A 279 12.84 8.89 0.11
N ARG A 280 13.91 9.40 0.72
CA ARG A 280 15.24 8.87 0.49
C ARG A 280 15.60 7.97 1.67
N TRP A 281 15.78 6.68 1.39
CA TRP A 281 16.11 5.68 2.40
C TRP A 281 17.42 6.00 3.13
N ASP A 282 18.45 6.46 2.43
CA ASP A 282 19.72 6.91 3.02
C ASP A 282 19.55 7.94 4.15
N ARG A 283 18.61 8.87 3.97
CA ARG A 283 18.29 9.89 4.97
C ARG A 283 17.52 9.30 6.15
N ALA A 284 16.52 8.46 5.90
CA ALA A 284 15.72 7.85 6.95
C ALA A 284 16.56 6.92 7.83
N LEU A 285 17.43 6.11 7.23
CA LEU A 285 18.37 5.25 7.96
C LEU A 285 19.34 6.06 8.81
N TRP A 286 19.76 7.23 8.33
CA TRP A 286 20.59 8.11 9.14
C TRP A 286 19.82 8.72 10.32
N GLU A 287 18.61 9.21 10.08
CA GLU A 287 17.75 9.76 11.14
C GLU A 287 17.46 8.69 12.21
N LEU A 288 17.09 7.48 11.79
CA LEU A 288 16.89 6.34 12.68
C LEU A 288 18.15 6.00 13.50
N ARG A 289 19.33 6.00 12.88
CA ARG A 289 20.60 5.80 13.59
C ARG A 289 20.87 6.86 14.66
N GLN A 290 20.42 8.10 14.49
CA GLN A 290 20.60 9.14 15.50
C GLN A 290 19.73 8.92 16.74
N ASP A 291 18.59 8.26 16.57
CA ASP A 291 17.63 7.97 17.64
C ASP A 291 17.77 6.52 18.16
N TRP A 292 18.73 5.76 17.64
CA TRP A 292 18.99 4.38 18.04
C TRP A 292 19.59 4.31 19.45
N ASP A 293 18.99 3.48 20.30
CA ASP A 293 19.48 3.24 21.66
C ASP A 293 20.31 1.95 21.69
N GLU A 294 21.64 2.08 21.59
CA GLU A 294 22.55 0.92 21.61
C GLU A 294 22.47 0.10 22.91
N VAL A 295 22.04 0.70 24.03
CA VAL A 295 21.93 0.01 25.32
C VAL A 295 20.70 -0.88 25.33
N ARG A 296 19.59 -0.41 24.75
CA ARG A 296 18.31 -1.13 24.72
C ARG A 296 18.19 -2.08 23.53
N ASP A 297 18.61 -1.63 22.35
CA ASP A 297 18.32 -2.25 21.06
C ASP A 297 19.56 -2.93 20.44
N GLY A 298 20.73 -2.81 21.07
CA GLY A 298 21.99 -3.39 20.62
C GLY A 298 22.68 -2.61 19.50
N GLU A 299 23.67 -3.23 18.84
CA GLU A 299 24.38 -2.59 17.73
C GLU A 299 23.41 -2.29 16.57
N TYR A 300 23.52 -1.08 16.00
CA TYR A 300 22.70 -0.69 14.85
C TYR A 300 22.91 -1.66 13.67
N PRO A 301 21.85 -2.29 13.14
CA PRO A 301 22.00 -3.45 12.25
C PRO A 301 22.47 -3.10 10.83
N VAL A 302 22.43 -1.82 10.44
CA VAL A 302 22.82 -1.37 9.09
C VAL A 302 24.30 -1.01 9.06
N PRO A 303 25.11 -1.68 8.23
CA PRO A 303 26.53 -1.38 8.13
C PRO A 303 26.77 -0.01 7.46
N PRO A 304 27.87 0.67 7.80
CA PRO A 304 28.27 1.89 7.11
C PRO A 304 28.79 1.58 5.69
N ALA A 305 28.49 2.43 4.72
CA ALA A 305 29.03 2.29 3.36
C ALA A 305 30.57 2.40 3.29
N GLU A 306 31.23 1.52 2.53
CA GLU A 306 32.69 1.40 2.45
C GLU A 306 33.39 2.67 1.93
N ASP A 307 32.85 3.31 0.89
CA ASP A 307 33.52 4.40 0.19
C ASP A 307 33.67 5.67 1.05
N GLY A 308 32.94 5.79 2.15
CA GLY A 308 32.87 7.01 2.95
C GLY A 308 32.29 8.25 2.23
N VAL A 309 31.85 8.13 0.98
CA VAL A 309 31.37 9.24 0.12
C VAL A 309 29.83 9.41 0.13
N GLY A 310 29.08 8.61 0.89
CA GLY A 310 27.62 8.49 0.67
C GLY A 310 26.69 8.99 1.76
N GLY A 311 26.95 8.62 3.02
CA GLY A 311 25.94 8.68 4.07
C GLY A 311 25.91 10.00 4.82
N TRP A 312 24.71 10.45 5.17
CA TRP A 312 24.51 11.48 6.21
C TRP A 312 25.23 11.13 7.53
N GLY A 313 25.61 9.86 7.74
CA GLY A 313 26.34 9.32 8.90
C GLY A 313 27.66 9.99 9.27
N ARG A 314 28.34 10.72 8.36
CA ARG A 314 29.53 11.52 8.72
C ARG A 314 29.21 12.90 9.29
N ARG A 315 27.97 13.38 9.18
CA ARG A 315 27.54 14.56 9.93
C ARG A 315 27.41 14.08 11.37
N GLY A 316 28.49 14.23 12.14
CA GLY A 316 28.57 13.81 13.52
C GLY A 316 27.31 14.25 14.29
N PRO A 317 26.91 13.50 15.33
CA PRO A 317 25.66 13.70 16.01
C PRO A 317 25.49 15.18 16.31
N ARG A 318 24.37 15.77 15.84
CA ARG A 318 23.98 17.12 16.26
C ARG A 318 23.93 17.04 17.78
N ARG A 319 24.95 17.55 18.46
CA ARG A 319 24.94 17.70 19.92
C ARG A 319 23.60 18.34 20.23
N ARG A 320 22.68 17.59 20.84
CA ARG A 320 21.44 18.16 21.38
C ARG A 320 21.89 19.35 22.19
N ARG A 321 21.55 20.56 21.74
CA ARG A 321 21.76 21.77 22.52
C ARG A 321 21.03 21.47 23.82
N ARG A 322 21.77 21.23 24.91
CA ARG A 322 21.19 21.15 26.25
C ARG A 322 20.30 22.38 26.35
N GLY A 323 18.99 22.16 26.43
CA GLY A 323 18.06 23.20 26.77
C GLY A 323 18.57 23.87 28.03
N TYR A 324 18.53 25.20 28.01
CA TYR A 324 18.63 25.99 29.22
C TYR A 324 17.62 25.43 30.22
N ASP A 325 18.12 24.98 31.37
CA ASP A 325 17.33 25.02 32.60
C ASP A 325 17.06 26.50 32.86
N ASP A 326 15.91 27.00 32.41
CA ASP A 326 15.34 28.23 32.95
C ASP A 326 14.58 27.84 34.22
N GLY A 327 15.01 28.43 35.34
CA GLY A 327 14.48 28.21 36.67
C GLY A 327 13.18 28.93 36.99
#